data_AF-A0A0A0HWP4-F1
#
_entry.id   AF-A0A0A0HWP4-F1
#
_cell.length_a   1.000
_cell.length_b   1.000
_cell.length_c   1.000
_cell.angle_alpha   90.00
_cell.angle_beta   90.00
_cell.angle_gamma   90.00
#
_symmetry.space_group_name_H-M   'P 1'
#
loop_
_entity.id
_entity.type
_entity.pdbx_description
1 polymer ?
#
loop_
_entity_poly.entity_id
_entity_poly.type
_entity_poly.pdbx_seq_one_letter_code
_entity_poly.pdbx_strand_id
1 'polypeptide(L)'
;MIVNYNFDIEESKDGYKVLKINKDNKKVYIGSKYRMKECIDKLISEDKEIHEESIIIIFGIGTGQYIKNIYCKFKNVKIIIFEPNIRIRDYVNQSVDEYGFLKERNVYLLNGENEGEIYDELSKIIGEFDISKILYRWILNYDKVYKEEILKFSNVIRKFINDIAISRNTSMIFSNRWFDTLMCNLKYIIQSTPINLLKNKFIDVPAIIVSAGPSLSKNISELSNIKDNMMILSGGRTLRTLMEINVKPSLIGVVDPGEVSYDLVKGYIENTDVPLLYYEGTNEIIVERHRGDKLCFSQNDTVSNIFGMKLKNLSLGGSIAHTLTAAASYFGCNPIIFIGQDLAYTGEKYHADIAINQFKDVKDNTIMENGGSLYVEDIYGGKVRTSEVLENFRRDLEKIIENNKDITFVNATEGGAKIKGTVQMTLKDAIKKYKIQNSIRCFKGDNELDVSKIKQSAVEILEKIIEADEKIIDESKRALRIIKDLEIYIVTKQKSKVDRCLKQLDNIDEVIKEKYENLDVLRSIIYPTIYAILSSNKPKNDKEIIERNKYLYESILNVSKEVLEPIKKTKVDIEKMEKYDD
;
A
#
# COMPACT_ATOMS: atom_id res chain seq x y z
N MET A 1 15.88 11.33 -14.43
CA MET A 1 16.69 10.12 -14.14
C MET A 1 17.68 9.80 -15.26
N ILE A 2 17.44 10.32 -16.46
CA ILE A 2 18.14 9.96 -17.69
C ILE A 2 19.11 11.08 -18.12
N VAL A 3 20.20 10.67 -18.77
CA VAL A 3 21.19 11.53 -19.44
C VAL A 3 21.43 11.04 -20.88
N ASN A 4 22.14 11.83 -21.67
CA ASN A 4 22.36 11.56 -23.09
C ASN A 4 23.83 11.70 -23.53
N TYR A 5 24.77 11.30 -22.67
CA TYR A 5 26.20 11.39 -22.96
C TYR A 5 26.57 10.58 -24.20
N ASN A 6 27.39 11.15 -25.08
CA ASN A 6 27.96 10.41 -26.20
C ASN A 6 28.82 9.26 -25.68
N PHE A 7 28.89 8.16 -26.42
CA PHE A 7 29.75 7.03 -26.08
C PHE A 7 30.36 6.42 -27.34
N ASP A 8 31.52 5.80 -27.16
CA ASP A 8 32.16 4.92 -28.14
C ASP A 8 32.29 3.53 -27.52
N ILE A 9 32.27 2.49 -28.37
CA ILE A 9 32.68 1.13 -27.99
C ILE A 9 34.05 0.88 -28.62
N GLU A 10 35.01 0.53 -27.78
CA GLU A 10 36.35 0.14 -28.20
C GLU A 10 36.65 -1.30 -27.73
N GLU A 11 37.72 -1.88 -28.24
CA GLU A 11 38.28 -3.13 -27.74
C GLU A 11 39.42 -2.83 -26.75
N SER A 12 39.41 -3.50 -25.61
CA SER A 12 40.49 -3.46 -24.62
C SER A 12 41.69 -4.27 -25.10
N LYS A 13 42.86 -4.06 -24.49
CA LYS A 13 44.09 -4.80 -24.85
C LYS A 13 44.01 -6.31 -24.59
N ASP A 14 43.09 -6.74 -23.74
CA ASP A 14 42.78 -8.14 -23.48
C ASP A 14 41.59 -8.69 -24.31
N GLY A 15 41.13 -7.95 -25.33
CA GLY A 15 40.17 -8.42 -26.34
C GLY A 15 38.70 -8.30 -25.97
N TYR A 16 38.35 -7.52 -24.94
CA TYR A 16 36.98 -7.34 -24.47
C TYR A 16 36.44 -5.98 -24.92
N LYS A 17 35.13 -5.90 -25.17
CA LYS A 17 34.49 -4.60 -25.40
C LYS A 17 34.55 -3.74 -24.14
N VAL A 18 34.87 -2.47 -24.34
CA VAL A 18 34.89 -1.45 -23.29
C VAL A 18 34.10 -0.22 -23.76
N LEU A 19 33.21 0.28 -22.91
CA LEU A 19 32.53 1.55 -23.16
C LEU A 19 33.44 2.71 -22.81
N LYS A 20 33.39 3.75 -23.64
CA LYS A 20 34.05 5.02 -23.41
C LYS A 20 33.02 6.13 -23.45
N ILE A 21 32.68 6.68 -22.29
CA ILE A 21 31.68 7.73 -22.14
C ILE A 21 32.35 9.09 -22.30
N ASN A 22 31.73 9.98 -23.07
CA ASN A 22 32.14 11.38 -23.19
C ASN A 22 31.20 12.25 -22.35
N LYS A 23 31.68 12.64 -21.16
CA LYS A 23 30.98 13.50 -20.21
C LYS A 23 31.80 14.77 -20.01
N ASP A 24 31.21 15.95 -20.23
CA ASP A 24 31.86 17.25 -20.04
C ASP A 24 33.22 17.37 -20.76
N ASN A 25 33.29 16.90 -22.01
CA ASN A 25 34.50 16.79 -22.84
C ASN A 25 35.61 15.90 -22.27
N LYS A 26 35.34 15.12 -21.22
CA LYS A 26 36.24 14.10 -20.68
C LYS A 26 35.78 12.74 -21.15
N LYS A 27 36.74 11.97 -21.70
CA LYS A 27 36.51 10.57 -22.10
C LYS A 27 36.88 9.64 -20.96
N VAL A 28 35.88 8.92 -20.45
CA VAL A 28 36.04 8.00 -19.32
C VAL A 28 35.71 6.58 -19.78
N TYR A 29 36.63 5.65 -19.59
CA TYR A 29 36.35 4.24 -19.84
C TYR A 29 35.55 3.66 -18.66
N ILE A 30 34.55 2.83 -18.98
CA ILE A 30 33.86 1.99 -18.00
C ILE A 30 34.69 0.72 -17.83
N GLY A 31 35.33 0.55 -16.67
CA GLY A 31 36.30 -0.50 -16.41
C GLY A 31 37.71 -0.10 -16.85
N SER A 32 38.40 -1.01 -17.53
CA SER A 32 39.82 -0.84 -17.91
C SER A 32 40.02 -1.05 -19.40
N LYS A 33 40.66 -0.09 -20.07
CA LYS A 33 41.11 -0.25 -21.47
C LYS A 33 42.19 -1.33 -21.62
N TYR A 34 42.87 -1.70 -20.55
CA TYR A 34 44.00 -2.63 -20.60
C TYR A 34 43.65 -4.03 -20.11
N ARG A 35 42.77 -4.14 -19.10
CA ARG A 35 42.47 -5.38 -18.37
C ARG A 35 40.99 -5.45 -18.03
N MET A 36 40.13 -5.41 -19.04
CA MET A 36 38.69 -5.38 -18.82
C MET A 36 38.17 -6.71 -18.26
N LYS A 37 38.76 -7.83 -18.68
CA LYS A 37 38.42 -9.15 -18.15
C LYS A 37 38.63 -9.23 -16.64
N GLU A 38 39.79 -8.76 -16.16
CA GLU A 38 40.12 -8.75 -14.74
C GLU A 38 39.11 -7.91 -13.94
N CYS A 39 38.65 -6.78 -14.49
CA CYS A 39 37.60 -5.97 -13.86
C CYS A 39 36.26 -6.72 -13.72
N ILE A 40 35.84 -7.44 -14.77
CA ILE A 40 34.59 -8.21 -14.77
C ILE A 40 34.70 -9.41 -13.83
N ASP A 41 35.80 -10.16 -13.91
CA ASP A 41 36.04 -11.34 -13.07
C ASP A 41 36.09 -10.96 -11.59
N LYS A 42 36.73 -9.83 -11.27
CA LYS A 42 36.76 -9.28 -9.91
C LYS A 42 35.36 -8.95 -9.42
N LEU A 43 34.57 -8.22 -10.20
CA LEU A 43 33.19 -7.86 -9.85
C LEU A 43 32.34 -9.11 -9.54
N ILE A 44 32.45 -10.16 -10.38
CA ILE A 44 31.76 -11.44 -10.18
C ILE A 44 32.25 -12.19 -8.92
N SER A 45 33.55 -12.11 -8.63
CA SER A 45 34.15 -12.81 -7.48
C SER A 45 33.83 -12.17 -6.13
N GLU A 46 33.60 -10.85 -6.13
CA GLU A 46 33.20 -10.09 -4.94
C GLU A 46 31.73 -10.32 -4.59
N ASP A 47 30.91 -10.72 -5.56
CA ASP A 47 29.49 -11.05 -5.40
C ASP A 47 29.23 -12.45 -4.81
N LYS A 48 29.70 -12.66 -3.58
CA LYS A 48 29.51 -13.92 -2.84
C LYS A 48 28.07 -14.16 -2.36
N GLU A 49 27.26 -13.11 -2.35
CA GLU A 49 25.85 -13.12 -1.88
C GLU A 49 24.86 -13.56 -2.98
N ILE A 50 25.31 -13.62 -4.25
CA ILE A 50 24.44 -14.07 -5.33
C ILE A 50 24.28 -15.59 -5.23
N HIS A 51 23.02 -16.02 -5.16
CA HIS A 51 22.62 -17.41 -5.10
C HIS A 51 21.52 -17.67 -6.14
N GLU A 52 21.14 -18.94 -6.28
CA GLU A 52 19.95 -19.28 -7.07
C GLU A 52 18.72 -18.56 -6.50
N GLU A 53 17.85 -18.05 -7.38
CA GLU A 53 16.68 -17.21 -7.06
C GLU A 53 16.95 -15.79 -6.53
N SER A 54 18.21 -15.34 -6.49
CA SER A 54 18.50 -13.92 -6.18
C SER A 54 17.83 -12.98 -7.19
N ILE A 55 17.46 -11.79 -6.72
CA ILE A 55 16.89 -10.72 -7.54
C ILE A 55 17.89 -9.58 -7.55
N ILE A 56 18.55 -9.37 -8.68
CA ILE A 56 19.67 -8.43 -8.78
C ILE A 56 19.19 -7.18 -9.51
N ILE A 57 19.15 -6.06 -8.80
CA ILE A 57 18.88 -4.75 -9.36
C ILE A 57 20.22 -4.10 -9.70
N ILE A 58 20.47 -3.84 -10.97
CA ILE A 58 21.74 -3.35 -11.50
C ILE A 58 21.56 -1.94 -12.07
N PHE A 59 22.35 -1.00 -11.57
CA PHE A 59 22.51 0.31 -12.17
C PHE A 59 23.60 0.30 -13.25
N GLY A 60 23.19 0.55 -14.48
CA GLY A 60 24.02 0.51 -15.68
C GLY A 60 24.04 -0.85 -16.37
N ILE A 61 24.08 -0.84 -17.70
CA ILE A 61 24.21 -2.08 -18.49
C ILE A 61 25.67 -2.40 -18.84
N GLY A 62 26.52 -1.38 -18.89
CA GLY A 62 27.90 -1.54 -19.36
C GLY A 62 27.92 -2.11 -20.80
N THR A 63 28.81 -3.04 -21.06
CA THR A 63 28.81 -3.81 -22.33
C THR A 63 27.91 -5.04 -22.28
N GLY A 64 27.18 -5.28 -21.19
CA GLY A 64 26.33 -6.46 -20.98
C GLY A 64 27.08 -7.72 -20.52
N GLN A 65 28.41 -7.77 -20.59
CA GLN A 65 29.18 -8.98 -20.30
C GLN A 65 29.03 -9.47 -18.84
N TYR A 66 29.04 -8.56 -17.86
CA TYR A 66 28.81 -8.92 -16.46
C TYR A 66 27.42 -9.57 -16.28
N ILE A 67 26.38 -8.96 -16.84
CA ILE A 67 25.00 -9.43 -16.74
C ILE A 67 24.87 -10.83 -17.36
N LYS A 68 25.43 -11.02 -18.57
CA LYS A 68 25.44 -12.31 -19.25
C LYS A 68 26.14 -13.38 -18.42
N ASN A 69 27.27 -13.06 -17.79
CA ASN A 69 28.00 -14.00 -16.94
C ASN A 69 27.19 -14.40 -15.70
N ILE A 70 26.53 -13.45 -15.03
CA ILE A 70 25.64 -13.73 -13.89
C ILE A 70 24.47 -14.63 -14.32
N TYR A 71 23.80 -14.30 -15.42
CA TYR A 71 22.67 -15.07 -15.96
C TYR A 71 23.07 -16.52 -16.31
N CYS A 72 24.24 -16.72 -16.92
CA CYS A 72 24.73 -18.05 -17.26
C CYS A 72 25.22 -18.85 -16.04
N LYS A 73 25.72 -18.17 -15.00
CA LYS A 73 26.31 -18.82 -13.82
C LYS A 73 25.27 -19.28 -12.81
N PHE A 74 24.19 -18.51 -12.61
CA PHE A 74 23.19 -18.77 -11.57
C PHE A 74 21.84 -19.13 -12.17
N LYS A 75 21.30 -20.29 -11.78
CA LYS A 75 19.97 -20.73 -12.23
C LYS A 75 18.87 -19.89 -11.57
N ASN A 76 17.82 -19.60 -12.33
CA ASN A 76 16.62 -18.89 -11.87
C ASN A 76 16.88 -17.52 -11.22
N VAL A 77 18.01 -16.87 -11.52
CA VAL A 77 18.28 -15.50 -11.10
C VAL A 77 17.37 -14.53 -11.87
N LYS A 78 16.80 -13.55 -11.18
CA LYS A 78 16.05 -12.43 -11.80
C LYS A 78 16.99 -11.23 -11.87
N ILE A 79 17.15 -10.62 -13.04
CA ILE A 79 18.04 -9.47 -13.23
C ILE A 79 17.23 -8.29 -13.73
N ILE A 80 17.32 -7.16 -13.04
CA ILE A 80 16.58 -5.93 -13.33
C ILE A 80 17.59 -4.81 -13.53
N ILE A 81 17.57 -4.16 -14.68
CA ILE A 81 18.63 -3.25 -15.12
C ILE A 81 18.03 -1.87 -15.36
N PHE A 82 18.67 -0.84 -14.83
CA PHE A 82 18.38 0.55 -15.18
C PHE A 82 19.60 1.18 -15.84
N GLU A 83 19.49 1.53 -17.13
CA GLU A 83 20.55 2.25 -17.85
C GLU A 83 20.23 3.75 -17.88
N PRO A 84 21.03 4.60 -17.17
CA PRO A 84 20.76 6.03 -17.10
C PRO A 84 21.04 6.78 -18.41
N ASN A 85 21.84 6.24 -19.34
CA ASN A 85 22.16 6.90 -20.60
C ASN A 85 21.27 6.41 -21.75
N ILE A 86 20.37 7.28 -22.21
CA ILE A 86 19.41 6.96 -23.28
C ILE A 86 20.10 6.42 -24.54
N ARG A 87 21.26 6.95 -24.89
CA ARG A 87 21.97 6.55 -26.11
C ARG A 87 22.50 5.12 -26.01
N ILE A 88 22.95 4.71 -24.82
CA ILE A 88 23.39 3.33 -24.57
C ILE A 88 22.19 2.40 -24.59
N ARG A 89 21.07 2.81 -23.98
CA ARG A 89 19.81 2.06 -24.00
C ARG A 89 19.31 1.82 -25.42
N ASP A 90 19.32 2.86 -26.25
CA ASP A 90 18.92 2.77 -27.66
C ASP A 90 19.83 1.83 -28.46
N TYR A 91 21.15 1.92 -28.25
CA TYR A 91 22.12 1.03 -28.88
C TYR A 91 21.89 -0.45 -28.50
N VAL A 92 21.64 -0.72 -27.22
CA VAL A 92 21.34 -2.07 -26.72
C VAL A 92 20.07 -2.62 -27.37
N ASN A 93 19.02 -1.80 -27.46
CA ASN A 93 17.75 -2.20 -28.08
C ASN A 93 17.89 -2.49 -29.59
N GLN A 94 18.78 -1.78 -30.29
CA GLN A 94 19.04 -1.98 -31.72
C GLN A 94 19.98 -3.16 -31.99
N SER A 95 20.89 -3.48 -31.07
CA SER A 95 21.94 -4.50 -31.23
C SER A 95 21.49 -5.89 -30.78
N VAL A 96 20.41 -6.40 -31.39
CA VAL A 96 19.70 -7.61 -30.94
C VAL A 96 20.60 -8.86 -30.89
N ASP A 97 21.51 -9.03 -31.85
CA ASP A 97 22.40 -10.21 -31.87
C ASP A 97 23.35 -10.26 -30.67
N GLU A 98 23.78 -9.09 -30.17
CA GLU A 98 24.69 -8.99 -29.04
C GLU A 98 23.94 -9.05 -27.70
N TYR A 99 22.81 -8.37 -27.61
CA TYR A 99 22.04 -8.21 -26.37
C TYR A 99 20.77 -9.07 -26.31
N GLY A 100 20.65 -10.08 -27.17
CA GLY A 100 19.47 -10.96 -27.21
C GLY A 100 19.16 -11.64 -25.88
N PHE A 101 20.16 -11.87 -25.04
CA PHE A 101 20.00 -12.41 -23.68
C PHE A 101 19.17 -11.52 -22.75
N LEU A 102 19.00 -10.23 -23.07
CA LEU A 102 18.12 -9.32 -22.31
C LEU A 102 16.63 -9.59 -22.57
N LYS A 103 16.29 -10.38 -23.60
CA LYS A 103 14.91 -10.79 -23.91
C LYS A 103 14.51 -12.10 -23.23
N GLU A 104 15.39 -12.67 -22.42
CA GLU A 104 15.14 -13.88 -21.64
C GLU A 104 14.10 -13.63 -20.53
N ARG A 105 13.39 -14.70 -20.13
CA ARG A 105 12.21 -14.62 -19.23
C ARG A 105 12.48 -13.98 -17.86
N ASN A 106 13.73 -13.86 -17.44
CA ASN A 106 14.13 -13.34 -16.13
C ASN A 106 15.09 -12.13 -16.19
N VAL A 107 15.25 -11.49 -17.34
CA VAL A 107 16.06 -10.28 -17.49
C VAL A 107 15.15 -9.12 -17.90
N TYR A 108 15.20 -8.03 -17.15
CA TYR A 108 14.31 -6.88 -17.29
C TYR A 108 15.13 -5.61 -17.47
N LEU A 109 14.94 -4.90 -18.58
CA LEU A 109 15.50 -3.57 -18.80
C LEU A 109 14.41 -2.53 -18.54
N LEU A 110 14.62 -1.68 -17.54
CA LEU A 110 13.67 -0.65 -17.15
C LEU A 110 13.66 0.51 -18.16
N ASN A 111 12.48 0.99 -18.51
CA ASN A 111 12.28 2.05 -19.51
C ASN A 111 11.90 3.41 -18.89
N GLY A 112 11.42 3.43 -17.65
CA GLY A 112 11.04 4.65 -16.96
C GLY A 112 12.11 5.74 -16.97
N GLU A 113 11.69 6.97 -17.25
CA GLU A 113 12.57 8.15 -17.40
C GLU A 113 12.56 9.07 -16.17
N ASN A 114 11.57 8.87 -15.30
CA ASN A 114 11.41 9.54 -14.02
C ASN A 114 11.23 8.53 -12.87
N GLU A 115 11.28 9.05 -11.64
CA GLU A 115 11.22 8.23 -10.42
C GLU A 115 9.92 7.43 -10.30
N GLY A 116 8.78 8.00 -10.73
CA GLY A 116 7.47 7.37 -10.68
C GLY A 116 7.35 6.19 -11.63
N GLU A 117 7.75 6.38 -12.90
CA GLU A 117 7.72 5.30 -13.90
C GLU A 117 8.61 4.12 -13.52
N ILE A 118 9.81 4.38 -13.00
CA ILE A 118 10.73 3.33 -12.53
C ILE A 118 10.11 2.58 -11.34
N TYR A 119 9.50 3.30 -10.40
CA TYR A 119 8.81 2.70 -9.27
C TYR A 119 7.67 1.77 -9.76
N ASP A 120 6.86 2.23 -10.71
CA ASP A 120 5.75 1.47 -11.28
C ASP A 120 6.25 0.21 -12.00
N GLU A 121 7.35 0.28 -12.75
CA GLU A 121 7.94 -0.90 -13.38
C GLU A 121 8.48 -1.91 -12.34
N LEU A 122 9.16 -1.45 -11.29
CA LEU A 122 9.64 -2.31 -10.21
C LEU A 122 8.49 -3.05 -9.52
N SER A 123 7.38 -2.37 -9.27
CA SER A 123 6.18 -2.94 -8.64
C SER A 123 5.53 -4.08 -9.44
N LYS A 124 5.75 -4.11 -10.77
CA LYS A 124 5.26 -5.19 -11.65
C LYS A 124 6.18 -6.41 -11.66
N ILE A 125 7.46 -6.22 -11.35
CA ILE A 125 8.51 -7.26 -11.48
C ILE A 125 8.82 -7.92 -10.13
N ILE A 126 8.83 -7.13 -9.06
CA ILE A 126 9.23 -7.55 -7.72
C ILE A 126 8.00 -7.66 -6.83
N GLY A 127 7.80 -8.85 -6.25
CA GLY A 127 6.72 -9.11 -5.30
C GLY A 127 7.14 -8.87 -3.84
N GLU A 128 6.20 -9.07 -2.93
CA GLU A 128 6.42 -8.93 -1.48
C GLU A 128 7.31 -10.02 -0.86
N PHE A 129 7.31 -11.23 -1.42
CA PHE A 129 8.22 -12.33 -1.02
C PHE A 129 9.66 -12.16 -1.51
N ASP A 130 9.88 -11.21 -2.41
CA ASP A 130 11.15 -11.04 -3.09
C ASP A 130 12.13 -10.18 -2.28
N ILE A 131 11.65 -9.42 -1.28
CA ILE A 131 12.47 -8.42 -0.56
C ILE A 131 13.77 -9.00 0.00
N SER A 132 13.71 -10.19 0.64
CA SER A 132 14.89 -10.84 1.23
C SER A 132 15.88 -11.36 0.20
N LYS A 133 15.49 -11.41 -1.09
CA LYS A 133 16.30 -11.89 -2.21
C LYS A 133 16.93 -10.76 -3.01
N ILE A 134 16.61 -9.49 -2.71
CA ILE A 134 17.07 -8.32 -3.48
C ILE A 134 18.53 -8.00 -3.18
N LEU A 135 19.33 -7.91 -4.24
CA LEU A 135 20.70 -7.40 -4.23
C LEU A 135 20.77 -6.17 -5.14
N TYR A 136 21.19 -5.03 -4.58
CA TYR A 136 21.42 -3.81 -5.36
C TYR A 136 22.90 -3.69 -5.72
N ARG A 137 23.20 -3.49 -7.01
CA ARG A 137 24.56 -3.42 -7.58
C ARG A 137 24.64 -2.32 -8.64
N TRP A 138 25.86 -1.91 -8.98
CA TRP A 138 26.14 -1.04 -10.13
C TRP A 138 27.35 -1.56 -10.90
N ILE A 139 27.40 -1.26 -12.20
CA ILE A 139 28.48 -1.72 -13.06
C ILE A 139 29.75 -0.90 -12.83
N LEU A 140 30.82 -1.53 -12.38
CA LEU A 140 32.19 -0.98 -12.39
C LEU A 140 32.23 0.46 -11.82
N ASN A 141 32.71 1.42 -12.60
CA ASN A 141 32.82 2.84 -12.22
C ASN A 141 31.62 3.70 -12.66
N TYR A 142 30.42 3.12 -12.82
CA TYR A 142 29.19 3.89 -13.07
C TYR A 142 28.88 4.88 -11.94
N ASP A 143 29.18 4.52 -10.69
CA ASP A 143 29.07 5.40 -9.51
C ASP A 143 29.85 6.71 -9.66
N LYS A 144 30.98 6.68 -10.38
CA LYS A 144 31.81 7.85 -10.65
C LYS A 144 31.32 8.66 -11.84
N VAL A 145 30.83 8.00 -12.89
CA VAL A 145 30.37 8.66 -14.13
C VAL A 145 28.97 9.27 -13.97
N TYR A 146 28.07 8.56 -13.30
CA TYR A 146 26.64 8.85 -13.18
C TYR A 146 26.23 9.09 -11.72
N LYS A 147 27.03 9.88 -10.99
CA LYS A 147 26.88 10.10 -9.54
C LYS A 147 25.50 10.64 -9.15
N GLU A 148 24.92 11.55 -9.93
CA GLU A 148 23.60 12.11 -9.59
C GLU A 148 22.46 11.14 -9.91
N GLU A 149 22.58 10.44 -11.03
CA GLU A 149 21.58 9.48 -11.50
C GLU A 149 21.52 8.26 -10.59
N ILE A 150 22.66 7.74 -10.14
CA ILE A 150 22.72 6.61 -9.20
C ILE A 150 22.13 6.99 -7.84
N LEU A 151 22.32 8.23 -7.37
CA LEU A 151 21.70 8.71 -6.12
C LEU A 151 20.18 8.76 -6.24
N LYS A 152 19.66 9.32 -7.35
CA LYS A 152 18.21 9.36 -7.61
C LYS A 152 17.64 7.94 -7.72
N PHE A 153 18.29 7.04 -8.46
CA PHE A 153 17.87 5.64 -8.55
C PHE A 153 17.91 4.92 -7.22
N SER A 154 18.98 5.10 -6.43
CA SER A 154 19.08 4.50 -5.09
C SER A 154 17.96 4.97 -4.16
N ASN A 155 17.52 6.24 -4.29
CA ASN A 155 16.38 6.74 -3.54
C ASN A 155 15.06 6.06 -3.95
N VAL A 156 14.85 5.82 -5.25
CA VAL A 156 13.69 5.08 -5.76
C VAL A 156 13.69 3.64 -5.22
N ILE A 157 14.83 2.94 -5.28
CA ILE A 157 14.96 1.57 -4.74
C ILE A 157 14.71 1.54 -3.24
N ARG A 158 15.30 2.46 -2.46
CA ARG A 158 15.09 2.54 -1.01
C ARG A 158 13.60 2.76 -0.69
N LYS A 159 12.97 3.71 -1.38
CA LYS A 159 11.54 3.98 -1.22
C LYS A 159 10.70 2.75 -1.53
N PHE A 160 10.93 2.13 -2.67
CA PHE A 160 10.23 0.92 -3.10
C PHE A 160 10.34 -0.23 -2.07
N ILE A 161 11.55 -0.53 -1.59
CA ILE A 161 11.77 -1.56 -0.58
C ILE A 161 11.06 -1.22 0.74
N ASN A 162 11.14 0.05 1.17
CA ASN A 162 10.46 0.52 2.38
C ASN A 162 8.94 0.40 2.26
N ASP A 163 8.36 0.80 1.13
CA ASP A 163 6.92 0.77 0.90
C ASP A 163 6.39 -0.68 0.96
N ILE A 164 7.07 -1.63 0.31
CA ILE A 164 6.72 -3.06 0.40
C ILE A 164 6.90 -3.58 1.83
N ALA A 165 8.01 -3.24 2.50
CA ALA A 165 8.26 -3.70 3.87
C ALA A 165 7.21 -3.18 4.85
N ILE A 166 6.80 -1.92 4.74
CA ILE A 166 5.74 -1.31 5.56
C ILE A 166 4.40 -1.98 5.27
N SER A 167 4.03 -2.12 3.99
CA SER A 167 2.79 -2.79 3.59
C SER A 167 2.73 -4.21 4.15
N ARG A 168 3.80 -4.98 3.99
CA ARG A 168 3.93 -6.33 4.54
C ARG A 168 3.80 -6.35 6.06
N ASN A 169 4.57 -5.53 6.76
CA ASN A 169 4.55 -5.52 8.23
C ASN A 169 3.16 -5.15 8.75
N THR A 170 2.48 -4.21 8.08
CA THR A 170 1.10 -3.84 8.39
C THR A 170 0.16 -5.04 8.20
N SER A 171 0.22 -5.71 7.06
CA SER A 171 -0.57 -6.93 6.81
C SER A 171 -0.31 -8.03 7.84
N MET A 172 0.95 -8.23 8.24
CA MET A 172 1.31 -9.24 9.25
C MET A 172 0.79 -8.90 10.66
N ILE A 173 0.77 -7.62 11.03
CA ILE A 173 0.33 -7.18 12.37
C ILE A 173 -1.20 -7.14 12.45
N PHE A 174 -1.85 -6.66 11.40
CA PHE A 174 -3.29 -6.37 11.41
C PHE A 174 -4.16 -7.46 10.79
N SER A 175 -3.62 -8.56 10.24
CA SER A 175 -4.41 -9.61 9.57
C SER A 175 -5.59 -10.10 10.41
N ASN A 176 -5.32 -10.50 11.66
CA ASN A 176 -6.35 -11.03 12.56
C ASN A 176 -7.35 -9.93 12.93
N ARG A 177 -6.85 -8.72 13.21
CA ARG A 177 -7.73 -7.60 13.56
C ARG A 177 -8.67 -7.23 12.41
N TRP A 178 -8.17 -7.20 11.17
CA TRP A 178 -8.98 -6.91 9.99
C TRP A 178 -9.97 -8.02 9.68
N PHE A 179 -9.60 -9.28 9.92
CA PHE A 179 -10.52 -10.40 9.85
C PHE A 179 -11.67 -10.22 10.85
N ASP A 180 -11.37 -9.93 12.12
CA ASP A 180 -12.37 -9.72 13.16
C ASP A 180 -13.31 -8.56 12.79
N THR A 181 -12.75 -7.40 12.41
CA THR A 181 -13.56 -6.25 11.99
C THR A 181 -14.42 -6.59 10.77
N LEU A 182 -13.90 -7.32 9.78
CA LEU A 182 -14.66 -7.71 8.59
C LEU A 182 -15.84 -8.61 8.97
N MET A 183 -15.60 -9.64 9.79
CA MET A 183 -16.66 -10.56 10.26
C MET A 183 -17.74 -9.80 11.03
N CYS A 184 -17.36 -8.91 11.94
CA CYS A 184 -18.29 -8.10 12.72
C CYS A 184 -19.05 -7.08 11.85
N ASN A 185 -18.37 -6.47 10.87
CA ASN A 185 -18.92 -5.40 10.05
C ASN A 185 -19.78 -5.88 8.89
N LEU A 186 -19.64 -7.15 8.45
CA LEU A 186 -20.28 -7.65 7.24
C LEU A 186 -21.80 -7.46 7.25
N LYS A 187 -22.41 -7.68 8.41
CA LYS A 187 -23.84 -7.49 8.64
C LYS A 187 -24.30 -6.04 8.41
N TYR A 188 -23.47 -5.06 8.77
CA TYR A 188 -23.73 -3.64 8.49
C TYR A 188 -23.40 -3.27 7.05
N ILE A 189 -22.37 -3.89 6.46
CA ILE A 189 -21.98 -3.65 5.07
C ILE A 189 -23.11 -4.02 4.11
N ILE A 190 -23.76 -5.18 4.33
CA ILE A 190 -24.89 -5.65 3.50
C ILE A 190 -26.03 -4.62 3.44
N GLN A 191 -26.19 -3.82 4.50
CA GLN A 191 -27.24 -2.79 4.62
C GLN A 191 -26.75 -1.39 4.28
N SER A 192 -25.46 -1.22 4.03
CA SER A 192 -24.86 0.09 3.77
C SER A 192 -25.05 0.52 2.32
N THR A 193 -25.04 1.84 2.10
CA THR A 193 -25.01 2.41 0.75
C THR A 193 -23.58 2.37 0.21
N PRO A 194 -23.31 1.65 -0.90
CA PRO A 194 -22.00 1.71 -1.53
C PRO A 194 -21.74 3.10 -2.09
N ILE A 195 -20.54 3.62 -1.86
CA ILE A 195 -20.14 4.92 -2.39
C ILE A 195 -20.27 5.02 -3.91
N ASN A 196 -20.24 3.89 -4.62
CA ASN A 196 -20.42 3.81 -6.07
C ASN A 196 -21.72 4.52 -6.53
N LEU A 197 -22.77 4.50 -5.71
CA LEU A 197 -24.07 5.14 -5.99
C LEU A 197 -24.05 6.66 -5.82
N LEU A 198 -22.98 7.21 -5.25
CA LEU A 198 -22.80 8.63 -4.98
C LEU A 198 -21.84 9.31 -5.96
N LYS A 199 -21.35 8.57 -6.96
CA LYS A 199 -20.43 9.10 -7.97
C LYS A 199 -21.06 10.31 -8.66
N ASN A 200 -20.36 11.44 -8.67
CA ASN A 200 -20.78 12.68 -9.32
C ASN A 200 -22.17 13.21 -8.88
N LYS A 201 -22.66 12.85 -7.70
CA LYS A 201 -23.95 13.39 -7.20
C LYS A 201 -23.87 14.83 -6.72
N PHE A 202 -22.66 15.32 -6.46
CA PHE A 202 -22.38 16.62 -5.86
C PHE A 202 -21.47 17.44 -6.79
N ILE A 203 -21.72 17.37 -8.11
CA ILE A 203 -21.04 18.19 -9.12
C ILE A 203 -21.13 19.66 -8.73
N ASP A 204 -19.99 20.34 -8.75
CA ASP A 204 -19.83 21.78 -8.46
C ASP A 204 -20.30 22.20 -7.05
N VAL A 205 -20.45 21.23 -6.13
CA VAL A 205 -20.64 21.50 -4.71
C VAL A 205 -19.27 21.68 -4.06
N PRO A 206 -19.00 22.82 -3.40
CA PRO A 206 -17.77 23.00 -2.65
C PRO A 206 -17.72 22.05 -1.44
N ALA A 207 -16.59 21.40 -1.22
CA ALA A 207 -16.36 20.54 -0.06
C ALA A 207 -15.17 21.04 0.77
N ILE A 208 -15.34 21.06 2.09
CA ILE A 208 -14.31 21.38 3.07
C ILE A 208 -13.91 20.09 3.77
N ILE A 209 -12.64 19.73 3.67
CA ILE A 209 -12.03 18.62 4.41
C ILE A 209 -11.45 19.21 5.71
N VAL A 210 -11.99 18.76 6.84
CA VAL A 210 -11.58 19.19 8.18
C VAL A 210 -10.60 18.19 8.77
N SER A 211 -9.35 18.64 8.94
CA SER A 211 -8.26 17.84 9.50
C SER A 211 -7.80 18.35 10.85
N ALA A 212 -7.16 17.49 11.64
CA ALA A 212 -6.82 17.76 13.05
C ALA A 212 -5.46 18.46 13.27
N GLY A 213 -4.85 19.01 12.23
CA GLY A 213 -3.55 19.67 12.32
C GLY A 213 -3.59 20.92 13.20
N PRO A 214 -2.45 21.35 13.77
CA PRO A 214 -2.42 22.41 14.79
C PRO A 214 -3.09 23.73 14.37
N SER A 215 -3.05 24.07 13.09
CA SER A 215 -3.66 25.31 12.57
C SER A 215 -5.19 25.33 12.59
N LEU A 216 -5.87 24.20 12.77
CA LEU A 216 -7.34 24.13 12.77
C LEU A 216 -7.98 25.16 13.72
N SER A 217 -7.37 25.35 14.89
CA SER A 217 -7.82 26.31 15.91
C SER A 217 -7.90 27.76 15.42
N LYS A 218 -7.19 28.12 14.34
CA LYS A 218 -7.15 29.49 13.80
C LYS A 218 -8.44 29.89 13.09
N ASN A 219 -9.12 28.94 12.45
CA ASN A 219 -10.21 29.26 11.53
C ASN A 219 -11.44 28.37 11.65
N ILE A 220 -11.45 27.37 12.52
CA ILE A 220 -12.61 26.47 12.67
C ILE A 220 -13.93 27.21 13.00
N SER A 221 -13.88 28.35 13.68
CA SER A 221 -15.06 29.16 14.00
C SER A 221 -15.76 29.74 12.76
N GLU A 222 -15.06 29.89 11.64
CA GLU A 222 -15.65 30.37 10.38
C GLU A 222 -16.63 29.34 9.80
N LEU A 223 -16.54 28.05 10.19
CA LEU A 223 -17.48 27.02 9.75
C LEU A 223 -18.91 27.25 10.25
N SER A 224 -19.10 27.96 11.37
CA SER A 224 -20.44 28.32 11.87
C SER A 224 -21.20 29.25 10.91
N ASN A 225 -20.52 29.85 9.93
CA ASN A 225 -21.13 30.69 8.88
C ASN A 225 -21.70 29.86 7.70
N ILE A 226 -21.47 28.55 7.68
CA ILE A 226 -21.92 27.64 6.62
C ILE A 226 -23.33 27.15 6.96
N LYS A 227 -24.28 27.38 6.06
CA LYS A 227 -25.70 27.00 6.20
C LYS A 227 -26.10 26.07 5.06
N ASP A 228 -25.51 24.88 5.03
CA ASP A 228 -25.71 23.85 3.99
C ASP A 228 -25.31 24.27 2.56
N ASN A 229 -24.46 25.31 2.44
CA ASN A 229 -23.96 25.81 1.16
C ASN A 229 -22.55 25.31 0.81
N MET A 230 -21.98 24.45 1.65
CA MET A 230 -20.71 23.75 1.43
C MET A 230 -20.75 22.43 2.20
N MET A 231 -20.18 21.37 1.64
CA MET A 231 -20.07 20.09 2.34
C MET A 231 -18.95 20.17 3.37
N ILE A 232 -19.20 19.70 4.60
CA ILE A 232 -18.17 19.60 5.64
C ILE A 232 -17.87 18.12 5.87
N LEU A 233 -16.67 17.68 5.47
CA LEU A 233 -16.21 16.30 5.62
C LEU A 233 -15.21 16.27 6.78
N SER A 234 -15.50 15.47 7.81
CA SER A 234 -14.71 15.42 9.03
C SER A 234 -14.20 14.01 9.30
N GLY A 235 -12.97 13.89 9.81
CA GLY A 235 -12.50 12.64 10.41
C GLY A 235 -13.06 12.43 11.82
N GLY A 236 -12.88 11.23 12.38
CA GLY A 236 -13.28 10.92 13.76
C GLY A 236 -12.67 11.88 14.80
N ARG A 237 -11.38 12.20 14.66
CA ARG A 237 -10.66 13.08 15.60
C ARG A 237 -11.23 14.51 15.68
N THR A 238 -11.78 15.03 14.59
CA THR A 238 -12.34 16.39 14.51
C THR A 238 -13.84 16.44 14.79
N LEU A 239 -14.51 15.28 14.95
CA LEU A 239 -15.94 15.19 15.20
C LEU A 239 -16.34 15.95 16.47
N ARG A 240 -15.69 15.65 17.60
CA ARG A 240 -15.94 16.34 18.87
C ARG A 240 -15.83 17.85 18.71
N THR A 241 -14.73 18.31 18.13
CA THR A 241 -14.42 19.74 18.00
C THR A 241 -15.51 20.47 17.21
N LEU A 242 -16.02 19.88 16.14
CA LEU A 242 -17.13 20.45 15.36
C LEU A 242 -18.43 20.48 16.16
N MET A 243 -18.75 19.39 16.87
CA MET A 243 -19.96 19.31 17.69
C MET A 243 -19.96 20.34 18.83
N GLU A 244 -18.83 20.57 19.49
CA GLU A 244 -18.69 21.55 20.58
C GLU A 244 -18.93 23.00 20.12
N ILE A 245 -18.67 23.32 18.85
CA ILE A 245 -18.99 24.63 18.25
C ILE A 245 -20.33 24.64 17.50
N ASN A 246 -21.17 23.62 17.71
CA ASN A 246 -22.47 23.42 17.07
C ASN A 246 -22.42 23.39 15.53
N VAL A 247 -21.32 22.87 14.96
CA VAL A 247 -21.18 22.61 13.53
C VAL A 247 -21.41 21.13 13.26
N LYS A 248 -22.47 20.81 12.53
CA LYS A 248 -22.77 19.44 12.09
C LYS A 248 -22.04 19.16 10.77
N PRO A 249 -21.10 18.19 10.70
CA PRO A 249 -20.50 17.80 9.44
C PRO A 249 -21.55 17.16 8.52
N SER A 250 -21.31 17.22 7.21
CA SER A 250 -22.11 16.54 6.20
C SER A 250 -21.77 15.04 6.12
N LEU A 251 -20.52 14.67 6.43
CA LEU A 251 -20.03 13.29 6.39
C LEU A 251 -18.92 13.10 7.43
N ILE A 252 -18.96 11.99 8.15
CA ILE A 252 -17.90 11.56 9.08
C ILE A 252 -17.15 10.39 8.46
N GLY A 253 -15.83 10.46 8.39
CA GLY A 253 -14.99 9.36 7.95
C GLY A 253 -14.22 8.73 9.11
N VAL A 254 -14.30 7.40 9.25
CA VAL A 254 -13.48 6.63 10.18
C VAL A 254 -13.04 5.32 9.52
N VAL A 255 -11.75 5.00 9.60
CA VAL A 255 -11.14 3.85 8.90
C VAL A 255 -10.10 3.10 9.72
N ASP A 256 -9.85 3.48 10.98
CA ASP A 256 -8.84 2.76 11.79
C ASP A 256 -9.50 1.61 12.56
N PRO A 257 -8.93 0.39 12.56
CA PRO A 257 -9.46 -0.77 13.28
C PRO A 257 -9.24 -0.71 14.80
N GLY A 258 -8.28 0.07 15.28
CA GLY A 258 -7.84 0.05 16.67
C GLY A 258 -8.84 0.70 17.64
N GLU A 259 -8.76 0.30 18.91
CA GLU A 259 -9.61 0.87 20.00
C GLU A 259 -9.46 2.38 20.16
N VAL A 260 -8.25 2.91 19.91
CA VAL A 260 -7.98 4.35 19.94
C VAL A 260 -8.88 5.11 18.95
N SER A 261 -9.26 4.49 17.85
CA SER A 261 -10.19 5.06 16.87
C SER A 261 -11.56 5.34 17.50
N TYR A 262 -12.07 4.38 18.29
CA TYR A 262 -13.33 4.53 19.00
C TYR A 262 -13.24 5.56 20.12
N ASP A 263 -12.15 5.57 20.89
CA ASP A 263 -11.93 6.56 21.95
C ASP A 263 -11.98 8.02 21.44
N LEU A 264 -11.56 8.26 20.19
CA LEU A 264 -11.61 9.59 19.57
C LEU A 264 -13.03 10.08 19.30
N VAL A 265 -14.00 9.18 19.14
CA VAL A 265 -15.38 9.50 18.75
C VAL A 265 -16.42 9.15 19.80
N LYS A 266 -16.00 8.45 20.87
CA LYS A 266 -16.84 7.97 21.97
C LYS A 266 -17.58 9.12 22.66
N GLY A 267 -18.91 8.99 22.73
CA GLY A 267 -19.82 10.00 23.27
C GLY A 267 -20.34 10.99 22.22
N TYR A 268 -19.82 10.95 20.99
CA TYR A 268 -20.25 11.79 19.88
C TYR A 268 -20.82 10.96 18.72
N ILE A 269 -20.18 9.85 18.35
CA ILE A 269 -20.61 9.02 17.21
C ILE A 269 -21.98 8.35 17.44
N GLU A 270 -22.29 8.03 18.70
CA GLU A 270 -23.55 7.39 19.10
C GLU A 270 -24.71 8.40 19.16
N ASN A 271 -24.39 9.69 19.22
CA ASN A 271 -25.32 10.80 19.42
C ASN A 271 -25.51 11.63 18.15
N THR A 272 -25.07 11.12 16.99
CA THR A 272 -25.18 11.80 15.69
C THR A 272 -25.79 10.88 14.64
N ASP A 273 -26.58 11.48 13.77
CA ASP A 273 -27.20 10.91 12.56
C ASP A 273 -26.43 11.26 11.28
N VAL A 274 -25.31 12.00 11.39
CA VAL A 274 -24.47 12.34 10.24
C VAL A 274 -23.95 11.06 9.58
N PRO A 275 -24.04 10.90 8.25
CA PRO A 275 -23.57 9.70 7.58
C PRO A 275 -22.11 9.33 7.92
N LEU A 276 -21.86 8.03 8.08
CA LEU A 276 -20.55 7.47 8.35
C LEU A 276 -19.97 6.81 7.08
N LEU A 277 -18.85 7.33 6.60
CA LEU A 277 -18.00 6.67 5.60
C LEU A 277 -17.04 5.71 6.31
N TYR A 278 -17.14 4.43 5.97
CA TYR A 278 -16.32 3.36 6.54
C TYR A 278 -16.02 2.26 5.51
N TYR A 279 -15.16 1.32 5.88
CA TYR A 279 -14.87 0.10 5.13
C TYR A 279 -14.79 -1.10 6.07
N GLU A 280 -14.61 -2.31 5.51
CA GLU A 280 -14.60 -3.57 6.27
C GLU A 280 -13.63 -3.60 7.46
N GLY A 281 -12.49 -2.90 7.37
CA GLY A 281 -11.48 -2.84 8.42
C GLY A 281 -11.71 -1.78 9.49
N THR A 282 -12.86 -1.10 9.52
CA THR A 282 -13.15 -0.06 10.52
C THR A 282 -13.48 -0.69 11.86
N ASN A 283 -13.09 -0.05 12.98
CA ASN A 283 -13.47 -0.52 14.31
C ASN A 283 -15.00 -0.77 14.41
N GLU A 284 -15.39 -2.01 14.69
CA GLU A 284 -16.75 -2.52 14.69
C GLU A 284 -17.66 -1.84 15.71
N ILE A 285 -17.10 -1.35 16.82
CA ILE A 285 -17.86 -0.64 17.86
C ILE A 285 -18.35 0.70 17.31
N ILE A 286 -17.55 1.38 16.49
CA ILE A 286 -17.93 2.62 15.82
C ILE A 286 -19.08 2.36 14.85
N VAL A 287 -18.96 1.30 14.03
CA VAL A 287 -19.96 0.94 13.03
C VAL A 287 -21.27 0.51 13.70
N GLU A 288 -21.19 -0.32 14.74
CA GLU A 288 -22.34 -0.80 15.52
C GLU A 288 -23.10 0.33 16.21
N ARG A 289 -22.38 1.23 16.89
CA ARG A 289 -23.01 2.26 17.72
C ARG A 289 -23.46 3.48 16.93
N HIS A 290 -22.98 3.65 15.70
CA HIS A 290 -23.39 4.75 14.85
C HIS A 290 -24.82 4.58 14.35
N ARG A 291 -25.64 5.63 14.50
CA ARG A 291 -27.09 5.60 14.21
C ARG A 291 -27.47 6.24 12.88
N GLY A 292 -26.56 6.98 12.25
CA GLY A 292 -26.79 7.57 10.93
C GLY A 292 -26.61 6.58 9.79
N ASP A 293 -26.81 7.10 8.58
CA ASP A 293 -26.61 6.37 7.33
C ASP A 293 -25.17 5.86 7.24
N LYS A 294 -25.00 4.65 6.72
CA LYS A 294 -23.68 4.02 6.57
C LYS A 294 -23.31 3.96 5.10
N LEU A 295 -22.19 4.58 4.76
CA LEU A 295 -21.61 4.59 3.42
C LEU A 295 -20.38 3.68 3.42
N CYS A 296 -20.42 2.62 2.61
CA CYS A 296 -19.31 1.68 2.54
C CYS A 296 -18.50 1.85 1.26
N PHE A 297 -17.19 1.78 1.41
CA PHE A 297 -16.24 1.56 0.33
C PHE A 297 -15.44 0.30 0.66
N SER A 298 -14.71 -0.27 -0.31
CA SER A 298 -13.93 -1.47 -0.03
C SER A 298 -12.73 -1.59 -0.96
N GLN A 299 -11.74 -2.33 -0.47
CA GLN A 299 -10.59 -2.81 -1.23
C GLN A 299 -10.56 -4.34 -1.31
N ASN A 300 -11.55 -5.01 -0.73
CA ASN A 300 -11.65 -6.46 -0.67
C ASN A 300 -12.61 -6.96 -1.76
N ASP A 301 -12.13 -7.85 -2.62
CA ASP A 301 -12.91 -8.39 -3.73
C ASP A 301 -14.05 -9.29 -3.23
N THR A 302 -13.91 -9.89 -2.04
CA THR A 302 -15.01 -10.61 -1.38
C THR A 302 -16.19 -9.68 -1.14
N VAL A 303 -15.95 -8.49 -0.61
CA VAL A 303 -17.02 -7.49 -0.36
C VAL A 303 -17.59 -7.00 -1.69
N SER A 304 -16.75 -6.76 -2.71
CA SER A 304 -17.23 -6.40 -4.05
C SER A 304 -18.12 -7.48 -4.66
N ASN A 305 -17.75 -8.75 -4.51
CA ASN A 305 -18.53 -9.89 -4.99
C ASN A 305 -19.89 -9.99 -4.29
N ILE A 306 -19.97 -9.67 -3.00
CA ILE A 306 -21.23 -9.63 -2.23
C ILE A 306 -22.20 -8.60 -2.81
N PHE A 307 -21.70 -7.43 -3.22
CA PHE A 307 -22.52 -6.42 -3.90
C PHE A 307 -22.78 -6.74 -5.38
N GLY A 308 -22.12 -7.74 -5.95
CA GLY A 308 -22.15 -8.02 -7.39
C GLY A 308 -21.58 -6.87 -8.24
N MET A 309 -20.76 -5.99 -7.65
CA MET A 309 -20.10 -4.89 -8.34
C MET A 309 -18.75 -4.54 -7.70
N LYS A 310 -17.81 -4.08 -8.52
CA LYS A 310 -16.51 -3.60 -8.01
C LYS A 310 -16.71 -2.34 -7.17
N LEU A 311 -16.55 -2.46 -5.86
CA LEU A 311 -16.58 -1.31 -4.97
C LEU A 311 -15.38 -0.40 -5.22
N LYS A 312 -15.61 0.90 -5.12
CA LYS A 312 -14.55 1.88 -5.28
C LYS A 312 -13.64 1.83 -4.03
N ASN A 313 -12.34 1.74 -4.26
CA ASN A 313 -11.34 1.94 -3.22
C ASN A 313 -11.06 3.45 -3.04
N LEU A 314 -11.22 3.96 -1.82
CA LEU A 314 -10.90 5.33 -1.42
C LEU A 314 -9.68 5.44 -0.48
N SER A 315 -9.05 4.33 -0.11
CA SER A 315 -7.83 4.29 0.72
C SER A 315 -6.62 4.78 -0.07
N LEU A 316 -6.58 6.08 -0.35
CA LEU A 316 -5.45 6.75 -0.97
C LEU A 316 -4.59 7.40 0.13
N GLY A 317 -3.26 7.37 0.02
CA GLY A 317 -2.34 8.17 0.86
C GLY A 317 -2.28 7.90 2.36
N GLY A 318 -2.96 6.88 2.90
CA GLY A 318 -2.72 6.39 4.27
C GLY A 318 -3.24 7.27 5.42
N SER A 319 -4.12 8.25 5.15
CA SER A 319 -4.79 9.03 6.20
C SER A 319 -6.25 9.25 5.87
N ILE A 320 -7.09 9.46 6.90
CA ILE A 320 -8.51 9.72 6.68
C ILE A 320 -8.77 10.98 5.84
N ALA A 321 -7.90 11.99 5.92
CA ALA A 321 -8.02 13.21 5.12
C ALA A 321 -7.88 12.90 3.61
N HIS A 322 -7.00 11.98 3.25
CA HIS A 322 -6.87 11.52 1.87
C HIS A 322 -8.11 10.75 1.41
N THR A 323 -8.65 9.87 2.26
CA THR A 323 -9.90 9.14 1.97
C THR A 323 -11.08 10.09 1.77
N LEU A 324 -11.22 11.12 2.61
CA LEU A 324 -12.25 12.14 2.47
C LEU A 324 -12.04 13.03 1.23
N THR A 325 -10.79 13.32 0.88
CA THR A 325 -10.45 14.04 -0.37
C THR A 325 -10.82 13.21 -1.59
N ALA A 326 -10.51 11.90 -1.57
CA ALA A 326 -10.89 10.96 -2.61
C ALA A 326 -12.41 10.81 -2.71
N ALA A 327 -13.12 10.76 -1.58
CA ALA A 327 -14.57 10.73 -1.52
C ALA A 327 -15.17 11.99 -2.16
N ALA A 328 -14.76 13.19 -1.73
CA ALA A 328 -15.21 14.46 -2.29
C ALA A 328 -14.97 14.55 -3.80
N SER A 329 -13.78 14.14 -4.25
CA SER A 329 -13.45 14.10 -5.68
C SER A 329 -14.38 13.13 -6.43
N TYR A 330 -14.62 11.94 -5.87
CA TYR A 330 -15.49 10.93 -6.47
C TYR A 330 -16.97 11.35 -6.52
N PHE A 331 -17.40 12.14 -5.54
CA PHE A 331 -18.71 12.75 -5.46
C PHE A 331 -18.90 13.89 -6.47
N GLY A 332 -17.84 14.37 -7.11
CA GLY A 332 -17.86 15.48 -8.08
C GLY A 332 -17.70 16.87 -7.44
N CYS A 333 -17.35 16.94 -6.15
CA CYS A 333 -17.24 18.20 -5.44
C CYS A 333 -16.14 19.09 -6.06
N ASN A 334 -16.45 20.37 -6.23
CA ASN A 334 -15.51 21.37 -6.76
C ASN A 334 -15.91 22.77 -6.27
N PRO A 335 -15.00 23.54 -5.63
CA PRO A 335 -13.65 23.16 -5.20
C PRO A 335 -13.62 22.22 -4.00
N ILE A 336 -12.45 21.63 -3.75
CA ILE A 336 -12.11 20.94 -2.49
C ILE A 336 -11.17 21.83 -1.68
N ILE A 337 -11.57 22.15 -0.45
CA ILE A 337 -10.92 23.12 0.43
C ILE A 337 -10.39 22.41 1.67
N PHE A 338 -9.12 22.63 2.01
CA PHE A 338 -8.47 22.02 3.18
C PHE A 338 -8.37 23.00 4.34
N ILE A 339 -8.72 22.54 5.54
CA ILE A 339 -8.42 23.25 6.80
C ILE A 339 -7.81 22.30 7.83
N GLY A 340 -6.91 22.79 8.67
CA GLY A 340 -6.17 21.96 9.62
C GLY A 340 -5.35 20.85 8.95
N GLN A 341 -5.04 20.97 7.65
CA GLN A 341 -4.24 20.02 6.89
C GLN A 341 -2.76 20.40 6.95
N ASP A 342 -2.23 20.56 8.17
CA ASP A 342 -0.90 21.14 8.37
C ASP A 342 0.23 20.30 7.76
N LEU A 343 0.13 18.97 7.84
CA LEU A 343 1.18 18.03 7.39
C LEU A 343 2.59 18.38 7.92
N ALA A 344 2.61 19.02 9.09
CA ALA A 344 3.79 19.54 9.77
C ALA A 344 3.44 19.81 11.24
N TYR A 345 4.47 19.98 12.06
CA TYR A 345 4.36 20.31 13.48
C TYR A 345 4.26 21.83 13.67
N THR A 346 3.20 22.44 13.14
CA THR A 346 2.98 23.88 13.28
C THR A 346 2.94 24.27 14.76
N GLY A 347 3.86 25.14 15.18
CA GLY A 347 4.01 25.52 16.59
C GLY A 347 4.51 24.39 17.50
N GLU A 348 5.25 23.42 16.94
CA GLU A 348 5.81 22.26 17.65
C GLU A 348 4.74 21.34 18.28
N LYS A 349 3.56 21.23 17.65
CA LYS A 349 2.44 20.39 18.11
C LYS A 349 2.11 19.24 17.16
N TYR A 350 1.63 18.12 17.70
CA TYR A 350 1.14 16.99 16.88
C TYR A 350 -0.22 17.29 16.24
N HIS A 351 -1.14 17.87 17.01
CA HIS A 351 -2.50 18.20 16.60
C HIS A 351 -2.92 19.57 17.15
N ALA A 352 -4.09 20.07 16.76
CA ALA A 352 -4.71 21.20 17.47
C ALA A 352 -5.14 20.74 18.87
N ASP A 353 -4.97 21.57 19.90
CA ASP A 353 -5.30 21.20 21.28
C ASP A 353 -6.78 20.78 21.42
N ILE A 354 -7.65 21.43 20.67
CA ILE A 354 -9.09 21.14 20.59
C ILE A 354 -9.43 19.77 19.96
N ALA A 355 -8.46 19.15 19.25
CA ALA A 355 -8.61 17.88 18.52
C ALA A 355 -7.78 16.73 19.16
N ILE A 356 -7.31 16.90 20.40
CA ILE A 356 -6.64 15.83 21.17
C ILE A 356 -7.67 14.81 21.63
N ASN A 357 -7.28 13.54 21.73
CA ASN A 357 -8.12 12.50 22.34
C ASN A 357 -8.57 12.96 23.74
N GLN A 358 -9.87 12.87 24.02
CA GLN A 358 -10.47 13.34 25.28
C GLN A 358 -9.93 12.68 26.54
N PHE A 359 -9.22 11.56 26.40
CA PHE A 359 -8.56 10.83 27.48
C PHE A 359 -7.06 11.15 27.61
N LYS A 360 -6.54 12.15 26.89
CA LYS A 360 -5.13 12.60 26.95
C LYS A 360 -5.00 14.05 27.41
N ASP A 361 -3.88 14.38 28.05
CA ASP A 361 -3.58 15.76 28.49
C ASP A 361 -3.02 16.59 27.32
N VAL A 362 -3.32 17.89 27.30
CA VAL A 362 -2.80 18.84 26.31
C VAL A 362 -1.27 18.91 26.36
N LYS A 363 -0.68 18.68 27.53
CA LYS A 363 0.78 18.65 27.71
C LYS A 363 1.46 17.58 26.86
N ASP A 364 0.76 16.49 26.53
CA ASP A 364 1.28 15.40 25.70
C ASP A 364 1.22 15.70 24.20
N ASN A 365 0.71 16.87 23.79
CA ASN A 365 0.54 17.30 22.40
C ASN A 365 1.73 18.10 21.84
N THR A 366 2.85 18.16 22.56
CA THR A 366 4.07 18.86 22.14
C THR A 366 5.10 17.85 21.63
N ILE A 367 5.80 18.18 20.55
CA ILE A 367 6.83 17.29 20.02
C ILE A 367 8.06 17.27 20.93
N MET A 368 8.62 16.08 21.15
CA MET A 368 9.87 15.93 21.89
C MET A 368 11.05 16.42 21.04
N GLU A 369 12.17 16.81 21.65
CA GLU A 369 13.35 17.33 20.92
C GLU A 369 13.83 16.40 19.78
N ASN A 370 13.64 15.08 19.92
CA ASN A 370 13.98 14.07 18.91
C ASN A 370 12.86 13.75 17.89
N GLY A 371 11.74 14.46 17.92
CA GLY A 371 10.49 14.16 17.17
C GLY A 371 10.51 14.40 15.65
N GLY A 372 11.69 14.45 15.03
CA GLY A 372 11.88 14.66 13.60
C GLY A 372 12.85 15.81 13.30
N SER A 373 13.74 15.65 12.34
CA SER A 373 14.76 16.66 11.95
C SER A 373 14.48 17.29 10.58
N LEU A 374 13.34 16.95 9.97
CA LEU A 374 12.98 17.39 8.62
C LEU A 374 12.27 18.74 8.68
N TYR A 375 12.59 19.59 7.71
CA TYR A 375 11.95 20.88 7.52
C TYR A 375 11.50 21.01 6.06
N VAL A 376 10.30 21.55 5.85
CA VAL A 376 9.70 21.81 4.54
C VAL A 376 9.25 23.26 4.45
N GLU A 377 9.02 23.74 3.22
CA GLU A 377 8.48 25.10 3.00
C GLU A 377 7.09 25.21 3.64
N ASP A 378 6.86 26.25 4.43
CA ASP A 378 5.53 26.55 4.97
C ASP A 378 4.70 27.40 3.99
N ILE A 379 3.42 27.59 4.30
CA ILE A 379 2.50 28.37 3.44
C ILE A 379 2.86 29.87 3.31
N TYR A 380 3.75 30.39 4.15
CA TYR A 380 4.21 31.79 4.17
C TYR A 380 5.61 31.94 3.53
N GLY A 381 6.18 30.88 2.96
CA GLY A 381 7.51 30.85 2.36
C GLY A 381 8.66 30.64 3.35
N GLY A 382 8.34 30.39 4.62
CA GLY A 382 9.28 30.02 5.67
C GLY A 382 9.57 28.52 5.69
N LYS A 383 10.03 28.03 6.86
CA LYS A 383 10.27 26.60 7.09
C LYS A 383 9.46 26.12 8.29
N VAL A 384 8.84 24.96 8.17
CA VAL A 384 8.14 24.28 9.27
C VAL A 384 8.69 22.88 9.47
N ARG A 385 8.81 22.47 10.73
CA ARG A 385 9.28 21.15 11.13
C ARG A 385 8.25 20.07 10.78
N THR A 386 8.70 18.92 10.28
CA THR A 386 7.84 17.80 9.93
C THR A 386 8.54 16.46 10.19
N SER A 387 7.83 15.35 10.00
CA SER A 387 8.37 13.99 10.03
C SER A 387 8.28 13.33 8.65
N GLU A 388 8.99 12.21 8.48
CA GLU A 388 8.94 11.44 7.23
C GLU A 388 7.52 10.94 6.92
N VAL A 389 6.76 10.57 7.95
CA VAL A 389 5.36 10.13 7.81
C VAL A 389 4.48 11.27 7.28
N LEU A 390 4.57 12.46 7.89
CA LEU A 390 3.77 13.62 7.46
C LEU A 390 4.18 14.14 6.07
N GLU A 391 5.47 14.08 5.75
CA GLU A 391 5.96 14.39 4.41
C GLU A 391 5.47 13.38 3.37
N ASN A 392 5.40 12.09 3.71
CA ASN A 392 4.80 11.08 2.84
C ASN A 392 3.31 11.34 2.62
N PHE A 393 2.56 11.68 3.68
CA PHE A 393 1.17 12.11 3.55
C PHE A 393 1.04 13.34 2.66
N ARG A 394 1.90 14.36 2.79
CA ARG A 394 1.89 15.53 1.91
C ARG A 394 2.08 15.12 0.45
N ARG A 395 3.06 14.27 0.16
CA ARG A 395 3.33 13.79 -1.21
C ARG A 395 2.17 12.98 -1.77
N ASP A 396 1.53 12.15 -0.97
CA ASP A 396 0.39 11.36 -1.43
C ASP A 396 -0.86 12.23 -1.66
N LEU A 397 -1.11 13.25 -0.84
CA LEU A 397 -2.12 14.27 -1.12
C LEU A 397 -1.83 15.01 -2.43
N GLU A 398 -0.58 15.41 -2.67
CA GLU A 398 -0.16 16.07 -3.91
C GLU A 398 -0.38 15.19 -5.14
N LYS A 399 -0.15 13.87 -5.05
CA LYS A 399 -0.49 12.93 -6.12
C LYS A 399 -2.00 12.85 -6.35
N ILE A 400 -2.81 12.84 -5.29
CA ILE A 400 -4.27 12.87 -5.42
C ILE A 400 -4.69 14.13 -6.17
N ILE A 401 -4.11 15.29 -5.82
CA ILE A 401 -4.36 16.57 -6.50
C ILE A 401 -3.94 16.51 -7.98
N GLU A 402 -2.73 16.03 -8.26
CA GLU A 402 -2.20 15.93 -9.62
C GLU A 402 -3.03 15.00 -10.53
N ASN A 403 -3.63 13.96 -9.96
CA ASN A 403 -4.51 13.03 -10.67
C ASN A 403 -5.94 13.56 -10.88
N ASN A 404 -6.30 14.70 -10.30
CA ASN A 404 -7.64 15.30 -10.40
C ASN A 404 -7.56 16.77 -10.90
N LYS A 405 -6.94 16.98 -12.07
CA LYS A 405 -6.65 18.32 -12.63
C LYS A 405 -7.88 19.18 -12.92
N ASP A 406 -9.05 18.56 -13.06
CA ASP A 406 -10.32 19.26 -13.30
C ASP A 406 -10.94 19.83 -12.01
N ILE A 407 -10.40 19.49 -10.84
CA ILE A 407 -10.86 19.97 -9.53
C ILE A 407 -9.96 21.10 -9.06
N THR A 408 -10.57 22.19 -8.59
CA THR A 408 -9.83 23.25 -7.90
C THR A 408 -9.59 22.85 -6.45
N PHE A 409 -8.32 22.71 -6.07
CA PHE A 409 -7.93 22.48 -4.68
C PHE A 409 -7.49 23.78 -4.01
N VAL A 410 -7.97 24.01 -2.79
CA VAL A 410 -7.70 25.23 -2.02
C VAL A 410 -7.06 24.85 -0.69
N ASN A 411 -5.89 25.42 -0.39
CA ASN A 411 -5.30 25.32 0.93
C ASN A 411 -5.75 26.53 1.77
N ALA A 412 -6.73 26.29 2.64
CA ALA A 412 -7.26 27.25 3.61
C ALA A 412 -6.81 26.93 5.04
N THR A 413 -5.70 26.20 5.19
CA THR A 413 -5.20 25.73 6.49
C THR A 413 -4.70 26.87 7.38
N GLU A 414 -4.19 27.98 6.81
CA GLU A 414 -3.65 29.13 7.57
C GLU A 414 -2.46 28.75 8.51
N GLY A 415 -1.83 27.60 8.25
CA GLY A 415 -0.57 27.14 8.81
C GLY A 415 -0.05 25.92 8.06
N GLY A 416 1.02 25.31 8.57
CA GLY A 416 1.56 24.05 8.05
C GLY A 416 2.40 24.17 6.78
N ALA A 417 2.70 22.99 6.24
CA ALA A 417 3.48 22.81 5.03
C ALA A 417 2.71 23.29 3.79
N LYS A 418 3.45 23.79 2.82
CA LYS A 418 2.91 24.13 1.50
C LYS A 418 2.55 22.86 0.73
N ILE A 419 1.31 22.83 0.20
CA ILE A 419 0.78 21.71 -0.57
C ILE A 419 0.75 22.12 -2.06
N LYS A 420 1.58 21.47 -2.87
CA LYS A 420 1.68 21.73 -4.31
C LYS A 420 0.35 21.41 -5.02
N GLY A 421 -0.01 22.23 -6.00
CA GLY A 421 -1.26 22.09 -6.75
C GLY A 421 -2.48 22.72 -6.09
N THR A 422 -2.33 23.37 -4.93
CA THR A 422 -3.41 24.11 -4.26
C THR A 422 -3.32 25.61 -4.49
N VAL A 423 -4.47 26.29 -4.44
CA VAL A 423 -4.57 27.74 -4.34
C VAL A 423 -4.58 28.14 -2.86
N GLN A 424 -3.68 29.00 -2.44
CA GLN A 424 -3.63 29.49 -1.05
C GLN A 424 -4.64 30.63 -0.83
N MET A 425 -5.48 30.55 0.19
CA MET A 425 -6.35 31.65 0.67
C MET A 425 -6.79 31.41 2.13
N THR A 426 -7.45 32.38 2.77
CA THR A 426 -8.05 32.17 4.09
C THR A 426 -9.33 31.35 3.98
N LEU A 427 -9.77 30.67 5.05
CA LEU A 427 -11.06 29.96 5.03
C LEU A 427 -12.21 30.93 4.78
N LYS A 428 -12.15 32.11 5.40
CA LYS A 428 -13.13 33.19 5.22
C LYS A 428 -13.28 33.62 3.76
N ASP A 429 -12.17 33.80 3.05
CA ASP A 429 -12.19 34.16 1.63
C ASP A 429 -12.70 33.00 0.76
N ALA A 430 -12.32 31.77 1.09
CA ALA A 430 -12.82 30.57 0.40
C ALA A 430 -14.34 30.44 0.52
N ILE A 431 -14.90 30.58 1.73
CA ILE A 431 -16.34 30.55 1.98
C ILE A 431 -17.03 31.67 1.19
N LYS A 432 -16.50 32.89 1.24
CA LYS A 432 -17.08 34.03 0.51
C LYS A 432 -17.10 33.80 -1.00
N LYS A 433 -16.03 33.21 -1.54
CA LYS A 433 -15.84 33.00 -2.98
C LYS A 433 -16.66 31.83 -3.54
N TYR A 434 -16.75 30.73 -2.80
CA TYR A 434 -17.22 29.46 -3.35
C TYR A 434 -18.57 28.97 -2.80
N LYS A 435 -19.13 29.61 -1.77
CA LYS A 435 -20.45 29.20 -1.25
C LYS A 435 -21.49 29.14 -2.37
N ILE A 436 -22.27 28.06 -2.39
CA ILE A 436 -23.41 27.94 -3.31
C ILE A 436 -24.65 28.63 -2.73
N GLN A 437 -25.62 28.94 -3.58
CA GLN A 437 -26.88 29.57 -3.15
C GLN A 437 -27.92 28.56 -2.68
N ASN A 438 -27.84 27.32 -3.15
CA ASN A 438 -28.78 26.24 -2.83
C ASN A 438 -28.25 25.39 -1.67
N SER A 439 -29.16 24.79 -0.90
CA SER A 439 -28.79 23.78 0.10
C SER A 439 -28.35 22.48 -0.56
N ILE A 440 -27.35 21.84 0.05
CA ILE A 440 -26.84 20.55 -0.38
C ILE A 440 -27.87 19.46 -0.11
N ARG A 441 -28.06 18.56 -1.08
CA ARG A 441 -28.95 17.40 -0.93
C ARG A 441 -28.35 16.34 0.00
N CYS A 442 -29.20 15.54 0.62
CA CYS A 442 -28.77 14.43 1.49
C CYS A 442 -28.00 13.35 0.69
N PHE A 443 -27.14 12.59 1.38
CA PHE A 443 -26.46 11.40 0.89
C PHE A 443 -27.42 10.21 0.70
N LYS A 444 -28.49 10.39 -0.09
CA LYS A 444 -29.35 9.27 -0.50
C LYS A 444 -29.01 8.86 -1.94
N GLY A 445 -28.80 7.57 -2.16
CA GLY A 445 -28.73 6.99 -3.51
C GLY A 445 -30.08 7.13 -4.23
N ASP A 446 -30.08 7.27 -5.56
CA ASP A 446 -31.35 7.33 -6.32
C ASP A 446 -31.94 5.93 -6.55
N ASN A 447 -31.13 4.89 -6.30
CA ASN A 447 -31.47 3.49 -6.50
C ASN A 447 -31.39 2.76 -5.16
N GLU A 448 -32.49 2.15 -4.75
CA GLU A 448 -32.50 1.18 -3.67
C GLU A 448 -31.82 -0.11 -4.15
N LEU A 449 -30.82 -0.57 -3.40
CA LEU A 449 -30.23 -1.87 -3.62
C LEU A 449 -31.16 -2.95 -3.06
N ASP A 450 -31.23 -4.09 -3.75
CA ASP A 450 -31.91 -5.27 -3.22
C ASP A 450 -31.06 -5.92 -2.12
N VAL A 451 -31.29 -5.48 -0.89
CA VAL A 451 -30.62 -5.99 0.31
C VAL A 451 -30.81 -7.51 0.45
N SER A 452 -31.95 -8.06 0.01
CA SER A 452 -32.19 -9.51 0.06
C SER A 452 -31.24 -10.26 -0.88
N LYS A 453 -31.01 -9.72 -2.09
CA LYS A 453 -30.04 -10.26 -3.05
C LYS A 453 -28.60 -10.15 -2.53
N ILE A 454 -28.23 -9.02 -1.93
CA ILE A 454 -26.89 -8.83 -1.35
C ILE A 454 -26.67 -9.80 -0.18
N LYS A 455 -27.68 -9.94 0.69
CA LYS A 455 -27.68 -10.93 1.79
C LYS A 455 -27.49 -12.34 1.27
N GLN A 456 -28.24 -12.75 0.24
CA GLN A 456 -28.09 -14.07 -0.37
C GLN A 456 -26.66 -14.27 -0.92
N SER A 457 -26.12 -13.28 -1.64
CA SER A 457 -24.75 -13.34 -2.16
C SER A 457 -23.71 -13.47 -1.05
N ALA A 458 -23.89 -12.75 0.06
CA ALA A 458 -23.03 -12.87 1.23
C ALA A 458 -23.03 -14.29 1.82
N VAL A 459 -24.22 -14.90 1.96
CA VAL A 459 -24.34 -16.28 2.46
C VAL A 459 -23.64 -17.27 1.52
N GLU A 460 -23.87 -17.19 0.20
CA GLU A 460 -23.23 -18.07 -0.79
C GLU A 460 -21.70 -17.93 -0.81
N ILE A 461 -21.19 -16.71 -0.65
CA ILE A 461 -19.74 -16.45 -0.60
C ILE A 461 -19.14 -17.01 0.70
N LEU A 462 -19.80 -16.80 1.84
CA LEU A 462 -19.35 -17.36 3.12
C LEU A 462 -19.37 -18.89 3.11
N GLU A 463 -20.36 -19.53 2.46
CA GLU A 463 -20.39 -20.98 2.25
C GLU A 463 -19.16 -21.47 1.48
N LYS A 464 -18.83 -20.82 0.36
CA LYS A 464 -17.64 -21.17 -0.43
C LYS A 464 -16.35 -21.02 0.39
N ILE A 465 -16.27 -19.98 1.23
CA ILE A 465 -15.13 -19.78 2.12
C ILE A 465 -15.04 -20.90 3.16
N ILE A 466 -16.17 -21.28 3.78
CA ILE A 466 -16.24 -22.39 4.75
C ILE A 466 -15.80 -23.71 4.11
N GLU A 467 -16.33 -24.05 2.93
CA GLU A 467 -15.97 -25.28 2.21
C GLU A 467 -14.48 -25.33 1.83
N ALA A 468 -13.95 -24.19 1.38
CA ALA A 468 -12.52 -24.06 1.07
C ALA A 468 -11.65 -24.24 2.31
N ASP A 469 -12.02 -23.64 3.43
CA ASP A 469 -11.27 -23.71 4.68
C ASP A 469 -11.34 -25.10 5.33
N GLU A 470 -12.50 -25.76 5.30
CA GLU A 470 -12.64 -27.16 5.71
C GLU A 470 -11.75 -28.08 4.87
N LYS A 471 -11.64 -27.82 3.56
CA LYS A 471 -10.74 -28.56 2.69
C LYS A 471 -9.26 -28.33 3.05
N ILE A 472 -8.88 -27.09 3.36
CA ILE A 472 -7.52 -26.73 3.81
C ILE A 472 -7.18 -27.45 5.12
N ILE A 473 -8.11 -27.49 6.06
CA ILE A 473 -7.98 -28.22 7.33
C ILE A 473 -7.71 -29.70 7.08
N ASP A 474 -8.46 -30.34 6.19
CA ASP A 474 -8.32 -31.77 5.92
C ASP A 474 -7.03 -32.12 5.17
N GLU A 475 -6.61 -31.32 4.20
CA GLU A 475 -5.33 -31.52 3.53
C GLU A 475 -4.14 -31.24 4.48
N SER A 476 -4.26 -30.25 5.38
CA SER A 476 -3.24 -30.00 6.40
C SER A 476 -3.11 -31.19 7.38
N LYS A 477 -4.23 -31.77 7.84
CA LYS A 477 -4.19 -33.01 8.65
C LYS A 477 -3.54 -34.17 7.90
N ARG A 478 -3.82 -34.29 6.60
CA ARG A 478 -3.24 -35.32 5.73
C ARG A 478 -1.74 -35.14 5.58
N ALA A 479 -1.28 -33.91 5.35
CA ALA A 479 0.14 -33.58 5.26
C ALA A 479 0.87 -33.96 6.56
N LEU A 480 0.30 -33.63 7.73
CA LEU A 480 0.89 -33.99 9.02
C LEU A 480 0.99 -35.50 9.24
N ARG A 481 0.10 -36.32 8.65
CA ARG A 481 0.25 -37.79 8.65
C ARG A 481 1.40 -38.23 7.74
N ILE A 482 1.48 -37.68 6.54
CA ILE A 482 2.56 -37.96 5.57
C ILE A 482 3.92 -37.59 6.16
N ILE A 483 4.01 -36.49 6.90
CA ILE A 483 5.26 -36.06 7.56
C ILE A 483 5.73 -37.07 8.61
N LYS A 484 4.81 -37.68 9.37
CA LYS A 484 5.16 -38.77 10.31
C LYS A 484 5.73 -39.99 9.57
N ASP A 485 5.15 -40.34 8.43
CA ASP A 485 5.68 -41.43 7.58
C ASP A 485 7.04 -41.06 6.98
N LEU A 486 7.20 -39.81 6.55
CA LEU A 486 8.44 -39.26 6.00
C LEU A 486 9.59 -39.33 7.02
N GLU A 487 9.34 -38.97 8.30
CA GLU A 487 10.29 -39.12 9.40
C GLU A 487 10.80 -40.58 9.51
N ILE A 488 9.88 -41.55 9.48
CA ILE A 488 10.22 -42.98 9.55
C ILE A 488 11.04 -43.41 8.32
N TYR A 489 10.67 -42.96 7.12
CA TYR A 489 11.33 -43.36 5.87
C TYR A 489 12.72 -42.76 5.70
N ILE A 490 12.96 -41.55 6.22
CA ILE A 490 14.31 -40.95 6.28
C ILE A 490 15.21 -41.76 7.22
N VAL A 491 14.73 -42.07 8.44
CA VAL A 491 15.51 -42.87 9.41
C VAL A 491 15.81 -44.26 8.88
N THR A 492 14.85 -44.89 8.20
CA THR A 492 15.00 -46.23 7.61
C THR A 492 15.64 -46.22 6.21
N LYS A 493 16.09 -45.05 5.72
CA LYS A 493 16.80 -44.87 4.43
C LYS A 493 16.03 -45.40 3.20
N GLN A 494 14.70 -45.29 3.20
CA GLN A 494 13.82 -45.74 2.11
C GLN A 494 13.60 -44.65 1.06
N LYS A 495 14.62 -44.38 0.22
CA LYS A 495 14.63 -43.25 -0.72
C LYS A 495 13.39 -43.13 -1.63
N SER A 496 12.91 -44.24 -2.21
CA SER A 496 11.74 -44.22 -3.08
C SER A 496 10.44 -43.81 -2.36
N LYS A 497 10.32 -44.13 -1.07
CA LYS A 497 9.17 -43.72 -0.25
C LYS A 497 9.29 -42.26 0.18
N VAL A 498 10.50 -41.79 0.47
CA VAL A 498 10.78 -40.36 0.73
C VAL A 498 10.35 -39.52 -0.48
N ASP A 499 10.81 -39.87 -1.68
CA ASP A 499 10.45 -39.16 -2.92
C ASP A 499 8.92 -39.16 -3.16
N ARG A 500 8.24 -40.25 -2.78
CA ARG A 500 6.77 -40.34 -2.86
C ARG A 500 6.09 -39.41 -1.86
N CYS A 501 6.54 -39.36 -0.61
CA CYS A 501 6.00 -38.46 0.41
C CYS A 501 6.18 -37.00 -0.01
N LEU A 502 7.36 -36.61 -0.50
CA LEU A 502 7.63 -35.25 -0.97
C LEU A 502 6.67 -34.85 -2.10
N LYS A 503 6.49 -35.71 -3.12
CA LYS A 503 5.51 -35.45 -4.19
C LYS A 503 4.07 -35.33 -3.70
N GLN A 504 3.70 -36.05 -2.63
CA GLN A 504 2.37 -35.92 -2.04
C GLN A 504 2.21 -34.60 -1.30
N LEU A 505 3.26 -34.11 -0.62
CA LEU A 505 3.27 -32.80 0.01
C LEU A 505 3.20 -31.68 -1.03
N ASP A 506 3.96 -31.76 -2.12
CA ASP A 506 3.90 -30.78 -3.23
C ASP A 506 2.47 -30.65 -3.79
N ASN A 507 1.77 -31.78 -3.97
CA ASN A 507 0.37 -31.77 -4.43
C ASN A 507 -0.58 -31.17 -3.37
N ILE A 508 -0.33 -31.44 -2.08
CA ILE A 508 -1.12 -30.82 -1.00
C ILE A 508 -0.92 -29.29 -1.01
N ASP A 509 0.30 -28.82 -1.22
CA ASP A 509 0.60 -27.39 -1.33
C ASP A 509 -0.17 -26.75 -2.48
N GLU A 510 -0.20 -27.40 -3.66
CA GLU A 510 -0.99 -26.93 -4.81
C GLU A 510 -2.49 -26.86 -4.48
N VAL A 511 -3.05 -27.90 -3.83
CA VAL A 511 -4.46 -27.92 -3.44
C VAL A 511 -4.78 -26.83 -2.43
N ILE A 512 -3.97 -26.68 -1.37
CA ILE A 512 -4.19 -25.64 -0.35
C ILE A 512 -4.12 -24.25 -1.01
N LYS A 513 -3.11 -24.03 -1.87
CA LYS A 513 -2.94 -22.78 -2.62
C LYS A 513 -4.17 -22.45 -3.45
N GLU A 514 -4.68 -23.41 -4.23
CA GLU A 514 -5.88 -23.23 -5.05
C GLU A 514 -7.10 -22.80 -4.20
N LYS A 515 -7.23 -23.31 -2.97
CA LYS A 515 -8.37 -22.99 -2.10
C LYS A 515 -8.33 -21.61 -1.48
N TYR A 516 -7.16 -21.05 -1.14
CA TYR A 516 -7.10 -19.72 -0.52
C TYR A 516 -6.74 -18.59 -1.49
N GLU A 517 -6.04 -18.86 -2.62
CA GLU A 517 -5.40 -17.80 -3.43
C GLU A 517 -6.39 -16.77 -4.00
N ASN A 518 -7.62 -17.20 -4.33
CA ASN A 518 -8.69 -16.36 -4.88
C ASN A 518 -9.76 -15.95 -3.84
N LEU A 519 -9.55 -16.26 -2.56
CA LEU A 519 -10.46 -15.91 -1.48
C LEU A 519 -9.75 -14.96 -0.52
N ASP A 520 -9.95 -13.65 -0.69
CA ASP A 520 -9.23 -12.61 0.07
C ASP A 520 -9.25 -12.82 1.58
N VAL A 521 -10.38 -13.29 2.13
CA VAL A 521 -10.51 -13.62 3.55
C VAL A 521 -9.48 -14.66 3.96
N LEU A 522 -9.46 -15.83 3.31
CA LEU A 522 -8.51 -16.90 3.66
C LEU A 522 -7.08 -16.50 3.31
N ARG A 523 -6.86 -15.86 2.16
CA ARG A 523 -5.56 -15.35 1.76
C ARG A 523 -4.98 -14.43 2.83
N SER A 524 -5.75 -13.47 3.34
CA SER A 524 -5.25 -12.48 4.30
C SER A 524 -4.74 -13.07 5.62
N ILE A 525 -5.23 -14.25 6.01
CA ILE A 525 -4.92 -14.89 7.29
C ILE A 525 -3.90 -16.03 7.13
N ILE A 526 -3.96 -16.77 6.02
CA ILE A 526 -3.00 -17.84 5.71
C ILE A 526 -1.67 -17.24 5.23
N TYR A 527 -1.71 -16.12 4.53
CA TYR A 527 -0.54 -15.50 3.91
C TYR A 527 0.59 -15.16 4.89
N PRO A 528 0.36 -14.54 6.07
CA PRO A 528 1.42 -14.28 7.05
C PRO A 528 2.20 -15.53 7.46
N THR A 529 1.51 -16.66 7.63
CA THR A 529 2.11 -17.96 7.96
C THR A 529 3.00 -18.47 6.84
N ILE A 530 2.50 -18.46 5.60
CA ILE A 530 3.28 -18.88 4.43
C ILE A 530 4.50 -17.97 4.25
N TYR A 531 4.33 -16.66 4.42
CA TYR A 531 5.40 -15.69 4.30
C TYR A 531 6.52 -15.92 5.30
N ALA A 532 6.19 -16.12 6.58
CA ALA A 532 7.17 -16.38 7.64
C ALA A 532 8.05 -17.59 7.30
N ILE A 533 7.48 -18.59 6.65
CA ILE A 533 8.16 -19.84 6.32
C ILE A 533 8.96 -19.70 5.03
N LEU A 534 8.39 -19.15 3.96
CA LEU A 534 9.10 -18.93 2.69
C LEU A 534 10.27 -17.97 2.82
N SER A 535 10.18 -17.01 3.74
CA SER A 535 11.24 -16.03 4.03
C SER A 535 12.35 -16.57 4.94
N SER A 536 12.18 -17.78 5.50
CA SER A 536 13.20 -18.42 6.34
C SER A 536 14.30 -19.09 5.52
N ASN A 537 15.49 -19.24 6.11
CA ASN A 537 16.65 -19.86 5.46
C ASN A 537 16.31 -21.23 4.84
N LYS A 538 16.92 -21.54 3.69
CA LYS A 538 16.77 -22.86 3.06
C LYS A 538 17.24 -23.96 4.05
N PRO A 539 16.46 -25.03 4.23
CA PRO A 539 16.83 -26.11 5.13
C PRO A 539 18.11 -26.80 4.64
N LYS A 540 19.02 -27.11 5.58
CA LYS A 540 20.36 -27.66 5.29
C LYS A 540 20.42 -29.17 5.35
N ASN A 541 19.43 -29.81 5.95
CA ASN A 541 19.37 -31.25 6.17
C ASN A 541 17.92 -31.72 6.24
N ASP A 542 17.72 -33.04 6.14
CA ASP A 542 16.41 -33.68 6.13
C ASP A 542 15.57 -33.36 7.38
N LYS A 543 16.21 -33.20 8.54
CA LYS A 543 15.54 -32.84 9.80
C LYS A 543 14.93 -31.44 9.72
N GLU A 544 15.68 -30.46 9.23
CA GLU A 544 15.18 -29.10 9.01
C GLU A 544 14.06 -29.06 7.97
N ILE A 545 14.11 -29.92 6.94
CA ILE A 545 13.01 -30.05 5.96
C ILE A 545 11.73 -30.53 6.65
N ILE A 546 11.82 -31.58 7.47
CA ILE A 546 10.69 -32.13 8.22
C ILE A 546 10.12 -31.08 9.17
N GLU A 547 10.95 -30.45 10.00
CA GLU A 547 10.51 -29.48 11.01
C GLU A 547 9.83 -28.28 10.35
N ARG A 548 10.39 -27.78 9.24
CA ARG A 548 9.80 -26.67 8.47
C ARG A 548 8.44 -27.02 7.88
N ASN A 549 8.31 -28.19 7.24
CA ASN A 549 7.03 -28.64 6.69
C ASN A 549 6.00 -28.90 7.79
N LYS A 550 6.41 -29.51 8.90
CA LYS A 550 5.53 -29.75 10.05
C LYS A 550 4.99 -28.43 10.61
N TYR A 551 5.88 -27.47 10.84
CA TYR A 551 5.50 -26.14 11.31
C TYR A 551 4.56 -25.42 10.34
N LEU A 552 4.79 -25.55 9.02
CA LEU A 552 3.90 -25.01 8.00
C LEU A 552 2.47 -25.53 8.13
N TYR A 553 2.28 -26.85 8.06
CA TYR A 553 0.93 -27.41 8.08
C TYR A 553 0.28 -27.34 9.47
N GLU A 554 1.04 -27.36 10.57
CA GLU A 554 0.49 -27.10 11.91
C GLU A 554 -0.03 -25.65 12.02
N SER A 555 0.74 -24.69 11.50
CA SER A 555 0.35 -23.27 11.56
C SER A 555 -0.86 -22.98 10.66
N ILE A 556 -0.88 -23.51 9.42
CA ILE A 556 -2.05 -23.39 8.52
C ILE A 556 -3.28 -24.03 9.18
N LEU A 557 -3.14 -25.25 9.72
CA LEU A 557 -4.24 -25.95 10.38
C LEU A 557 -4.82 -25.18 11.58
N ASN A 558 -3.95 -24.59 12.40
CA ASN A 558 -4.39 -23.82 13.56
C ASN A 558 -5.12 -22.55 13.13
N VAL A 559 -4.53 -21.80 12.19
CA VAL A 559 -5.13 -20.59 11.64
C VAL A 559 -6.51 -20.87 11.04
N SER A 560 -6.63 -21.87 10.15
CA SER A 560 -7.92 -22.25 9.57
C SER A 560 -8.96 -22.62 10.64
N LYS A 561 -8.58 -23.41 11.65
CA LYS A 561 -9.50 -23.75 12.74
C LYS A 561 -9.98 -22.54 13.54
N GLU A 562 -9.10 -21.58 13.79
CA GLU A 562 -9.42 -20.38 14.56
C GLU A 562 -10.43 -19.48 13.82
N VAL A 563 -10.36 -19.43 12.48
CA VAL A 563 -11.20 -18.53 11.67
C VAL A 563 -12.50 -19.17 11.20
N LEU A 564 -12.56 -20.50 11.11
CA LEU A 564 -13.73 -21.22 10.63
C LEU A 564 -15.01 -20.92 11.45
N GLU A 565 -14.90 -20.92 12.78
CA GLU A 565 -16.05 -20.70 13.66
C GLU A 565 -16.58 -19.25 13.59
N PRO A 566 -15.74 -18.19 13.61
CA PRO A 566 -16.18 -16.84 13.31
C PRO A 566 -16.89 -16.68 11.95
N ILE A 567 -16.41 -17.35 10.90
CA ILE A 567 -17.04 -17.30 9.56
C ILE A 567 -18.42 -17.97 9.60
N LYS A 568 -18.51 -19.17 10.21
CA LYS A 568 -19.78 -19.89 10.40
C LYS A 568 -20.79 -19.06 11.20
N LYS A 569 -20.34 -18.43 12.29
CA LYS A 569 -21.17 -17.54 13.09
C LYS A 569 -21.67 -16.34 12.27
N THR A 570 -20.78 -15.68 11.54
CA THR A 570 -21.13 -14.53 10.69
C THR A 570 -22.17 -14.90 9.64
N LYS A 571 -22.03 -16.07 9.00
CA LYS A 571 -23.03 -16.59 8.06
C LYS A 571 -24.39 -16.75 8.73
N VAL A 572 -24.46 -17.40 9.89
CA VAL A 572 -25.70 -17.61 10.64
C VAL A 572 -26.32 -16.28 11.07
N ASP A 573 -25.51 -15.33 11.50
CA ASP A 573 -25.99 -13.99 11.89
C ASP A 573 -26.61 -13.27 10.69
N ILE A 574 -25.99 -13.36 9.50
CA ILE A 574 -26.51 -12.80 8.24
C ILE A 574 -27.82 -13.49 7.84
N GLU A 575 -27.89 -14.83 7.88
CA GLU A 575 -29.11 -15.59 7.57
C GLU A 575 -30.29 -15.17 8.45
N LYS A 576 -30.03 -14.89 9.73
CA LYS A 576 -31.03 -14.44 10.71
C LYS A 576 -31.38 -12.96 10.62
N MET A 577 -30.68 -12.17 9.80
CA MET A 577 -31.03 -10.75 9.65
C MET A 577 -32.43 -10.65 9.05
N GLU A 578 -33.38 -10.20 9.84
CA GLU A 578 -34.65 -9.69 9.34
C GLU A 578 -34.38 -8.38 8.60
N LYS A 579 -35.24 -8.04 7.64
CA LYS A 579 -35.23 -6.70 7.07
C LYS A 579 -35.47 -5.75 8.25
N TYR A 580 -34.59 -4.78 8.50
CA TYR A 580 -34.96 -3.68 9.39
C TYR A 580 -36.13 -2.99 8.69
N ASP A 581 -37.35 -3.17 9.21
CA ASP A 581 -38.47 -2.33 8.85
C ASP A 581 -38.18 -0.93 9.41
N ASP A 582 -38.20 0.05 8.52
CA ASP A 582 -37.87 1.47 8.75
C ASP A 582 -38.58 2.12 9.95
#